data_AF-A0A0D3JGF8-F1
#
_entry.id   AF-A0A0D3JGF8-F1
#
_cell.length_a   1.000
_cell.length_b   1.000
_cell.length_c   1.000
_cell.angle_alpha   90.00
_cell.angle_beta   90.00
_cell.angle_gamma   90.00
#
_symmetry.space_group_name_H-M   'P 1'
#
loop_
_entity.id
_entity.type
_entity.pdbx_description
1 polymer ?
#
loop_
_entity_poly.entity_id
_entity_poly.type
_entity_poly.pdbx_seq_one_letter_code
_entity_poly.pdbx_strand_id
1 'polypeptide(L)'
;MSSLKVQLTQAAAPSPPSISFVERYKVAVEARINLKHVVAKLLIVATFVEDALRVLFTFGVQQQSMEIAGWTSPALHTLLPLLSLAVQSCGALLVLASSGVGGEVGCYLLLGWCVWHPFMYGQAGNREFVLETATISGGLLILLSHLLLLRTKAPLLGGVSAAAAQEQKDRTATAHRIQAVGRVLVVSFFLYVAATKTHAWGRAGRVGVGHEDGAS
;
A
#
# COMPACT_ATOMS: atom_id res chain seq x y z
N MET A 1 -76.76 -3.74 -16.72
CA MET A 1 -75.61 -4.07 -17.60
C MET A 1 -74.33 -3.51 -16.96
N SER A 2 -73.96 -4.09 -15.83
CA SER A 2 -73.11 -3.42 -14.82
C SER A 2 -72.03 -4.39 -14.33
N SER A 3 -71.04 -4.69 -15.16
CA SER A 3 -69.81 -5.40 -14.72
C SER A 3 -68.73 -5.35 -15.80
N LEU A 4 -68.56 -4.18 -16.40
CA LEU A 4 -67.54 -3.91 -17.42
C LEU A 4 -66.64 -2.77 -16.94
N LYS A 5 -66.22 -2.83 -15.67
CA LYS A 5 -65.12 -2.05 -15.11
C LYS A 5 -64.47 -2.92 -14.05
N VAL A 6 -63.13 -2.91 -14.05
CA VAL A 6 -62.25 -3.53 -13.05
C VAL A 6 -61.95 -5.03 -13.26
N GLN A 7 -61.74 -5.47 -14.50
CA GLN A 7 -60.66 -6.42 -14.78
C GLN A 7 -59.37 -5.63 -15.03
N LEU A 8 -59.02 -4.80 -14.05
CA LEU A 8 -57.70 -4.20 -13.96
C LEU A 8 -56.77 -5.37 -13.67
N THR A 9 -56.02 -5.72 -14.71
CA THR A 9 -54.80 -6.51 -14.73
C THR A 9 -53.95 -6.18 -13.50
N GLN A 10 -54.27 -6.79 -12.37
CA GLN A 10 -53.38 -6.91 -11.23
C GLN A 10 -52.41 -8.03 -11.60
N ALA A 11 -51.59 -7.77 -12.62
CA ALA A 11 -50.34 -8.46 -12.80
C ALA A 11 -49.56 -8.17 -11.52
N ALA A 12 -49.56 -9.15 -10.62
CA ALA A 12 -48.80 -9.12 -9.39
C ALA A 12 -47.38 -8.69 -9.76
N ALA A 13 -47.01 -7.48 -9.36
CA ALA A 13 -45.63 -7.03 -9.45
C ALA A 13 -44.78 -8.11 -8.77
N PRO A 14 -43.69 -8.58 -9.40
CA PRO A 14 -42.83 -9.57 -8.77
C PRO A 14 -42.41 -9.01 -7.42
N SER A 15 -42.78 -9.72 -6.35
CA SER A 15 -42.38 -9.37 -5.00
C SER A 15 -40.86 -9.22 -4.98
N PRO A 16 -40.29 -8.15 -4.42
CA PRO A 16 -38.84 -8.00 -4.34
C PRO A 16 -38.28 -9.26 -3.68
N PRO A 17 -37.22 -9.88 -4.24
CA PRO A 17 -36.69 -11.12 -3.70
C PRO A 17 -36.39 -10.92 -2.22
N SER A 18 -36.89 -11.81 -1.37
CA SER A 18 -36.61 -11.82 0.07
C SER A 18 -35.13 -12.19 0.28
N ILE A 19 -34.23 -11.25 -0.01
CA ILE A 19 -32.80 -11.38 0.27
C ILE A 19 -32.70 -11.66 1.77
N SER A 20 -32.27 -12.89 2.09
CA SER A 20 -32.13 -13.35 3.47
C SER A 20 -31.21 -12.41 4.25
N PHE A 21 -31.42 -12.30 5.56
CA PHE A 21 -30.58 -11.46 6.43
C PHE A 21 -29.08 -11.75 6.26
N VAL A 22 -28.74 -13.03 6.08
CA VAL A 22 -27.37 -13.50 5.81
C VAL A 22 -26.81 -12.90 4.53
N GLU A 23 -27.60 -12.84 3.47
CA GLU A 23 -27.16 -12.33 2.18
C GLU A 23 -26.98 -10.81 2.21
N ARG A 24 -27.86 -10.08 2.92
CA ARG A 24 -27.66 -8.64 3.19
C ARG A 24 -26.39 -8.37 3.99
N TYR A 25 -26.12 -9.21 5.00
CA TYR A 25 -24.91 -9.10 5.81
C TYR A 25 -23.65 -9.35 4.97
N LYS A 26 -23.62 -10.38 4.13
CA LYS A 26 -22.51 -10.65 3.21
C LYS A 26 -22.23 -9.47 2.27
N VAL A 27 -23.28 -8.91 1.65
CA VAL A 27 -23.14 -7.75 0.74
C VAL A 27 -22.56 -6.54 1.48
N ALA A 28 -23.05 -6.26 2.69
CA ALA A 28 -22.56 -5.16 3.51
C ALA A 28 -21.08 -5.36 3.94
N VAL A 29 -20.69 -6.59 4.27
CA VAL A 29 -19.30 -6.94 4.62
C VAL A 29 -18.39 -6.81 3.41
N GLU A 30 -18.78 -7.35 2.26
CA GLU A 30 -18.01 -7.28 1.01
C GLU A 30 -17.79 -5.82 0.58
N ALA A 31 -18.83 -4.98 0.66
CA ALA A 31 -18.73 -3.56 0.38
C ALA A 31 -17.73 -2.85 1.30
N ARG A 32 -17.72 -3.17 2.60
CA ARG A 32 -16.74 -2.60 3.55
C ARG A 32 -15.32 -3.08 3.27
N ILE A 33 -15.15 -4.34 2.91
CA ILE A 33 -13.84 -4.91 2.55
C ILE A 33 -13.31 -4.19 1.30
N ASN A 34 -14.13 -4.08 0.25
CA ASN A 34 -13.78 -3.38 -0.98
C ASN A 34 -13.40 -1.92 -0.73
N LEU A 35 -14.16 -1.21 0.11
CA LEU A 35 -13.84 0.18 0.46
C LEU A 35 -12.46 0.31 1.12
N LYS A 36 -12.14 -0.56 2.09
CA LYS A 36 -10.82 -0.55 2.75
C LYS A 36 -9.69 -0.73 1.75
N HIS A 37 -9.86 -1.63 0.78
CA HIS A 37 -8.86 -1.88 -0.24
C HIS A 37 -8.71 -0.72 -1.23
N VAL A 38 -9.82 -0.09 -1.63
CA VAL A 38 -9.79 1.11 -2.47
C VAL A 38 -9.09 2.25 -1.75
N VAL A 39 -9.43 2.51 -0.48
CA VAL A 39 -8.79 3.55 0.31
C VAL A 39 -7.30 3.27 0.50
N ALA A 40 -6.92 2.05 0.87
CA ALA A 40 -5.50 1.68 1.01
C ALA A 40 -4.72 1.86 -0.30
N LYS A 41 -5.31 1.45 -1.43
CA LYS A 41 -4.73 1.63 -2.76
C LYS A 41 -4.53 3.12 -3.08
N LEU A 42 -5.54 3.95 -2.83
CA LEU A 42 -5.47 5.39 -3.08
C LEU A 42 -4.45 6.08 -2.18
N LEU A 43 -4.36 5.72 -0.89
CA LEU A 43 -3.37 6.28 0.03
C LEU A 43 -1.95 5.96 -0.42
N ILE A 44 -1.68 4.71 -0.81
CA ILE A 44 -0.36 4.31 -1.32
C ILE A 44 -0.03 5.05 -2.60
N VAL A 45 -0.96 5.13 -3.55
CA VAL A 45 -0.77 5.89 -4.81
C VAL A 45 -0.52 7.37 -4.50
N ALA A 46 -1.26 7.95 -3.56
CA ALA A 46 -1.09 9.34 -3.16
C ALA A 46 0.31 9.60 -2.59
N THR A 47 0.87 8.70 -1.78
CA THR A 47 2.25 8.83 -1.27
C THR A 47 3.27 8.96 -2.39
N PHE A 48 3.18 8.13 -3.44
CA PHE A 48 4.13 8.19 -4.56
C PHE A 48 3.88 9.39 -5.48
N VAL A 49 2.62 9.79 -5.66
CA VAL A 49 2.30 11.00 -6.43
C VAL A 49 2.80 12.25 -5.69
N GLU A 50 2.63 12.32 -4.37
CA GLU A 50 3.17 13.39 -3.53
C GLU A 50 4.70 13.47 -3.64
N ASP A 51 5.40 12.33 -3.55
CA ASP A 51 6.85 12.26 -3.68
C ASP A 51 7.33 12.70 -5.07
N ALA A 52 6.67 12.22 -6.13
CA ALA A 52 6.92 12.67 -7.50
C ALA A 52 6.73 14.19 -7.66
N LEU A 53 5.65 14.75 -7.12
CA LEU A 53 5.41 16.20 -7.12
C LEU A 53 6.46 16.94 -6.30
N ARG A 54 6.90 16.39 -5.17
CA ARG A 54 7.96 16.97 -4.35
C ARG A 54 9.25 17.06 -5.16
N VAL A 55 9.64 15.99 -5.84
CA VAL A 55 10.83 15.98 -6.72
C VAL A 55 10.68 17.02 -7.83
N LEU A 56 9.50 17.13 -8.43
CA LEU A 56 9.24 18.09 -9.51
C LEU A 56 9.37 19.54 -9.04
N PHE A 57 8.76 19.89 -7.90
CA PHE A 57 8.76 21.25 -7.37
C PHE A 57 10.08 21.62 -6.68
N THR A 58 10.84 20.64 -6.20
CA THR A 58 12.13 20.85 -5.52
C THR A 58 13.32 20.37 -6.35
N PHE A 59 13.18 20.32 -7.68
CA PHE A 59 14.15 19.66 -8.55
C PHE A 59 15.60 20.15 -8.37
N GLY A 60 15.81 21.46 -8.20
CA GLY A 60 17.14 22.01 -7.92
C GLY A 60 17.75 21.51 -6.58
N VAL A 61 16.92 21.36 -5.55
CA VAL A 61 17.34 20.78 -4.26
C VAL A 61 17.69 19.30 -4.43
N GLN A 62 16.97 18.58 -5.31
CA GLN A 62 17.28 17.18 -5.62
C GLN A 62 18.63 17.06 -6.35
N GLN A 63 18.93 17.96 -7.29
CA GLN A 63 20.24 17.99 -7.96
C GLN A 63 21.38 18.20 -6.95
N GLN A 64 21.25 19.17 -6.05
CA GLN A 64 22.23 19.40 -4.99
C GLN A 64 22.35 18.20 -4.04
N SER A 65 21.23 17.53 -3.75
CA SER A 65 21.24 16.31 -2.93
C SER A 65 22.02 15.17 -3.59
N MET A 66 21.99 15.05 -4.92
CA MET A 66 22.82 14.08 -5.66
C MET A 66 24.30 14.40 -5.58
N GLU A 67 24.67 15.69 -5.62
CA GLU A 67 26.06 16.11 -5.42
C GLU A 67 26.56 15.72 -4.02
N ILE A 68 25.77 16.01 -2.98
CA ILE A 68 26.08 15.67 -1.58
C ILE A 68 26.14 14.15 -1.38
N ALA A 69 25.30 13.38 -2.07
CA ALA A 69 25.30 11.91 -2.02
C ALA A 69 26.56 11.27 -2.64
N GLY A 70 27.41 12.06 -3.31
CA GLY A 70 28.70 11.60 -3.86
C GLY A 70 28.67 11.22 -5.33
N TRP A 71 27.63 11.61 -6.08
CA TRP A 71 27.60 11.41 -7.53
C TRP A 71 28.54 12.41 -8.20
N THR A 72 29.53 11.92 -8.96
CA THR A 72 30.61 12.76 -9.51
C THR A 72 30.26 13.43 -10.85
N SER A 73 29.24 12.94 -11.56
CA SER A 73 28.87 13.45 -12.87
C SER A 73 27.67 14.41 -12.77
N PRO A 74 27.77 15.66 -13.29
CA PRO A 74 26.65 16.61 -13.32
C PRO A 74 25.42 16.08 -14.08
N ALA A 75 25.64 15.20 -15.06
CA ALA A 75 24.53 14.56 -15.77
C ALA A 75 23.70 13.67 -14.83
N LEU A 76 24.36 12.94 -13.92
CA LEU A 76 23.67 12.07 -12.94
C LEU A 76 22.86 12.87 -11.93
N HIS A 77 23.28 14.10 -11.59
CA HIS A 77 22.51 14.98 -10.72
C HIS A 77 21.14 15.30 -11.29
N THR A 78 20.99 15.30 -12.61
CA THR A 78 19.74 15.58 -13.31
C THR A 78 18.99 14.29 -13.68
N LEU A 79 19.70 13.27 -14.15
CA LEU A 79 19.10 12.01 -14.59
C LEU A 79 18.48 11.21 -13.44
N LEU A 80 19.10 11.21 -12.26
CA LEU A 80 18.60 10.43 -11.11
C LEU A 80 17.28 10.98 -10.54
N PRO A 81 17.12 12.30 -10.32
CA PRO A 81 15.82 12.87 -9.98
C PRO A 81 14.77 12.68 -11.09
N LEU A 82 15.14 12.79 -12.37
CA LEU A 82 14.20 12.49 -13.47
C LEU A 82 13.76 11.02 -13.48
N LEU A 83 14.68 10.09 -13.22
CA LEU A 83 14.38 8.67 -13.07
C LEU A 83 13.42 8.45 -11.91
N SER A 84 13.63 9.12 -10.78
CA SER A 84 12.72 9.06 -9.63
C SER A 84 11.31 9.51 -10.00
N LEU A 85 11.20 10.62 -10.74
CA LEU A 85 9.91 11.16 -11.19
C LEU A 85 9.21 10.16 -12.12
N ALA A 86 9.96 9.58 -13.06
CA ALA A 86 9.43 8.63 -14.04
C ALA A 86 8.96 7.33 -13.39
N VAL A 87 9.78 6.73 -12.52
CA VAL A 87 9.48 5.46 -11.85
C VAL A 87 8.27 5.61 -10.93
N GLN A 88 8.22 6.68 -10.14
CA GLN A 88 7.12 6.92 -9.21
C GLN A 88 5.82 7.24 -9.92
N SER A 89 5.85 8.09 -10.94
CA SER A 89 4.66 8.42 -11.74
C SER A 89 4.15 7.19 -12.50
N CYS A 90 5.03 6.45 -13.18
CA CYS A 90 4.66 5.25 -13.93
C CYS A 90 4.12 4.15 -13.00
N GLY A 91 4.82 3.88 -11.89
CA GLY A 91 4.40 2.88 -10.90
C GLY A 91 3.06 3.23 -10.28
N ALA A 92 2.86 4.48 -9.85
CA ALA A 92 1.60 4.96 -9.29
C ALA A 92 0.44 4.84 -10.28
N LEU A 93 0.66 5.23 -11.55
CA LEU A 93 -0.34 5.10 -12.61
C LEU A 93 -0.69 3.64 -12.91
N LEU A 94 0.30 2.75 -12.98
CA LEU A 94 0.08 1.31 -13.21
C LEU A 94 -0.73 0.67 -12.08
N VAL A 95 -0.38 0.99 -10.83
CA VAL A 95 -1.15 0.57 -9.66
C VAL A 95 -2.57 1.08 -9.78
N LEU A 96 -2.79 2.37 -10.07
CA LEU A 96 -4.12 2.97 -10.15
C LEU A 96 -4.98 2.36 -11.27
N ALA A 97 -4.42 2.29 -12.48
CA ALA A 97 -5.13 1.93 -13.71
C ALA A 97 -5.53 0.46 -13.79
N SER A 98 -4.83 -0.45 -13.10
CA SER A 98 -5.07 -1.88 -13.22
C SER A 98 -5.22 -2.55 -11.85
N SER A 99 -6.25 -3.39 -11.74
CA SER A 99 -6.41 -4.33 -10.62
C SER A 99 -5.87 -5.73 -10.98
N GLY A 100 -5.19 -5.87 -12.12
CA GLY A 100 -4.64 -7.12 -12.65
C GLY A 100 -3.11 -7.07 -12.79
N VAL A 101 -2.57 -7.61 -13.89
CA VAL A 101 -1.10 -7.72 -14.12
C VAL A 101 -0.41 -6.37 -14.07
N GLY A 102 -1.02 -5.34 -14.65
CA GLY A 102 -0.46 -3.98 -14.62
C GLY A 102 -0.28 -3.46 -13.20
N GLY A 103 -1.23 -3.72 -12.30
CA GLY A 103 -1.16 -3.25 -10.91
C GLY A 103 -0.08 -3.97 -10.12
N GLU A 104 0.10 -5.27 -10.34
CA GLU A 104 1.20 -6.05 -9.75
C GLU A 104 2.57 -5.53 -10.23
N VAL A 105 2.73 -5.29 -11.53
CA VAL A 105 3.95 -4.72 -12.12
C VAL A 105 4.24 -3.35 -11.51
N GLY A 106 3.23 -2.49 -11.38
CA GLY A 106 3.36 -1.20 -10.69
C GLY A 106 3.84 -1.36 -9.25
N CYS A 107 3.29 -2.32 -8.50
CA CYS A 107 3.74 -2.60 -7.13
C CYS A 107 5.20 -3.07 -7.08
N TYR A 108 5.62 -3.98 -7.97
CA TYR A 108 7.01 -4.44 -8.03
C TYR A 108 7.97 -3.31 -8.41
N LEU A 109 7.59 -2.46 -9.36
CA LEU A 109 8.38 -1.31 -9.77
C LEU A 109 8.59 -0.34 -8.60
N LEU A 110 7.53 -0.02 -7.87
CA LEU A 110 7.60 0.87 -6.70
C LEU A 110 8.35 0.23 -5.52
N LEU A 111 8.22 -1.09 -5.30
CA LEU A 111 9.01 -1.80 -4.29
C LEU A 111 10.50 -1.75 -4.63
N GLY A 112 10.86 -2.01 -5.89
CA GLY A 112 12.24 -1.87 -6.37
C GLY A 112 12.76 -0.46 -6.16
N TRP A 113 11.92 0.55 -6.40
CA TRP A 113 12.25 1.94 -6.13
C TRP A 113 12.52 2.19 -4.64
N CYS A 114 11.64 1.73 -3.74
CA CYS A 114 11.82 1.89 -2.29
C CYS A 114 13.13 1.26 -1.79
N VAL A 115 13.61 0.18 -2.41
CA VAL A 115 14.90 -0.43 -2.09
C VAL A 115 16.07 0.38 -2.66
N TRP A 116 15.96 0.85 -3.90
CA TRP A 116 17.03 1.58 -4.57
C TRP A 116 17.24 3.00 -4.02
N HIS A 117 16.14 3.69 -3.72
CA HIS A 117 16.09 5.10 -3.35
C HIS A 117 17.02 5.49 -2.18
N PRO A 118 17.08 4.75 -1.06
CA PRO A 118 18.01 5.05 0.02
C PRO A 118 19.49 5.04 -0.38
N PHE A 119 19.89 4.16 -1.31
CA PHE A 119 21.26 4.14 -1.81
C PHE A 119 21.54 5.33 -2.72
N MET A 120 20.57 5.68 -3.57
CA MET A 120 20.69 6.82 -4.47
C MET A 120 20.97 8.15 -3.75
N TYR A 121 20.36 8.35 -2.58
CA TYR A 121 20.56 9.54 -1.75
C TYR A 121 21.64 9.39 -0.67
N GLY A 122 22.35 8.26 -0.61
CA GLY A 122 23.34 7.98 0.45
C GLY A 122 22.72 7.86 1.85
N GLN A 123 21.41 7.61 1.95
CA GLN A 123 20.65 7.54 3.21
C GLN A 123 20.49 6.10 3.74
N ALA A 124 21.10 5.10 3.12
CA ALA A 124 21.00 3.71 3.57
C ALA A 124 21.52 3.46 5.01
N GLY A 125 22.40 4.34 5.52
CA GLY A 125 22.85 4.32 6.92
C GLY A 125 21.89 4.98 7.92
N ASN A 126 20.93 5.77 7.43
CA ASN A 126 19.97 6.49 8.25
C ASN A 126 18.78 5.59 8.62
N ARG A 127 18.78 5.09 9.86
CA ARG A 127 17.77 4.13 10.35
C ARG A 127 16.35 4.67 10.26
N GLU A 128 16.13 5.95 10.53
CA GLU A 128 14.80 6.57 10.48
C GLU A 128 14.25 6.53 9.04
N PHE A 129 15.08 6.95 8.09
CA PHE A 129 14.75 6.94 6.66
C PHE A 129 14.53 5.52 6.11
N VAL A 130 15.38 4.57 6.51
CA VAL A 130 15.23 3.16 6.10
C VAL A 130 13.94 2.55 6.67
N LEU A 131 13.55 2.89 7.89
CA LEU A 131 12.31 2.39 8.48
C LEU A 131 11.05 3.04 7.88
N GLU A 132 11.13 4.32 7.49
CA GLU A 132 10.07 5.00 6.76
C GLU A 132 9.83 4.33 5.39
N THR A 133 10.91 4.15 4.61
CA THR A 133 10.85 3.46 3.31
C THR A 133 10.43 1.98 3.44
N ALA A 134 10.84 1.30 4.52
CA ALA A 134 10.38 -0.06 4.83
C ALA A 134 8.87 -0.11 5.16
N THR A 135 8.33 0.90 5.84
CA THR A 135 6.90 0.99 6.17
C THR A 135 6.06 1.19 4.91
N ILE A 136 6.50 2.09 4.03
CA ILE A 136 5.86 2.31 2.71
C ILE A 136 5.91 1.01 1.88
N SER A 137 7.07 0.33 1.87
CA SER A 137 7.22 -0.98 1.22
C SER A 137 6.28 -2.03 1.83
N GLY A 138 6.09 -2.03 3.15
CA GLY A 138 5.14 -2.92 3.82
C GLY A 138 3.70 -2.69 3.39
N GLY A 139 3.28 -1.44 3.23
CA GLY A 139 1.98 -1.08 2.66
C GLY A 139 1.81 -1.56 1.23
N LEU A 140 2.84 -1.41 0.39
CA LEU A 140 2.86 -1.94 -0.98
C LEU A 140 2.78 -3.47 -1.03
N LEU A 141 3.47 -4.20 -0.14
CA LEU A 141 3.38 -5.67 -0.08
C LEU A 141 1.97 -6.12 0.29
N ILE A 142 1.31 -5.43 1.23
CA ILE A 142 -0.09 -5.72 1.56
C ILE A 142 -0.98 -5.49 0.33
N LEU A 143 -0.79 -4.40 -0.41
CA LEU A 143 -1.54 -4.13 -1.64
C LEU A 143 -1.27 -5.19 -2.72
N LEU A 144 0.00 -5.57 -2.93
CA LEU A 144 0.41 -6.61 -3.86
C LEU A 144 -0.23 -7.96 -3.52
N SER A 145 -0.24 -8.35 -2.23
CA SER A 145 -0.91 -9.58 -1.78
C SER A 145 -2.39 -9.59 -2.14
N HIS A 146 -3.06 -8.44 -2.02
CA HIS A 146 -4.46 -8.30 -2.37
C HIS A 146 -4.70 -8.42 -3.89
N LEU A 147 -3.84 -7.82 -4.72
CA LEU A 147 -3.91 -7.95 -6.18
C LEU A 147 -3.73 -9.42 -6.64
N LEU A 148 -2.79 -10.14 -6.03
CA LEU A 148 -2.59 -11.57 -6.30
C LEU A 148 -3.82 -12.41 -5.91
N LEU A 149 -4.47 -12.10 -4.78
CA LEU A 149 -5.69 -12.79 -4.35
C LEU A 149 -6.88 -12.48 -5.26
N LEU A 150 -7.03 -11.23 -5.71
CA LEU A 150 -8.06 -10.82 -6.67
C LEU A 150 -7.95 -11.61 -7.98
N ARG A 151 -6.74 -11.75 -8.54
CA ARG A 151 -6.52 -12.58 -9.74
C ARG A 151 -6.96 -14.02 -9.52
N THR A 152 -6.70 -14.55 -8.33
CA THR A 152 -7.01 -15.94 -8.00
C THR A 152 -8.52 -16.20 -7.90
N LYS A 153 -9.33 -15.18 -7.61
CA LYS A 153 -10.80 -15.28 -7.54
C LYS A 153 -11.50 -15.11 -8.90
N ALA A 154 -10.78 -14.75 -9.96
CA ALA A 154 -11.38 -14.63 -11.29
C ALA A 154 -11.87 -16.02 -11.75
N PRO A 155 -13.13 -16.17 -12.19
CA PRO A 155 -13.68 -17.47 -12.55
C PRO A 155 -12.92 -18.02 -13.75
N LEU A 156 -12.23 -19.15 -13.56
CA LEU A 156 -11.64 -19.93 -14.64
C LEU A 156 -12.78 -20.50 -15.49
N LEU A 157 -13.13 -19.78 -16.56
CA LEU A 157 -14.00 -20.23 -17.64
C LEU A 157 -13.30 -21.33 -18.43
N GLY A 158 -13.31 -22.55 -17.90
CA GLY A 158 -12.71 -23.73 -18.54
C GLY A 158 -12.15 -24.68 -17.50
N GLY A 159 -12.52 -25.96 -17.59
CA GLY A 159 -12.24 -27.00 -16.59
C GLY A 159 -10.85 -26.87 -15.94
N VAL A 160 -10.85 -26.82 -14.61
CA VAL A 160 -9.63 -26.69 -13.81
C VAL A 160 -8.81 -27.96 -13.98
N SER A 161 -7.72 -27.89 -14.73
CA SER A 161 -6.71 -28.95 -14.71
C SER A 161 -6.11 -29.02 -13.30
N ALA A 162 -5.66 -30.20 -12.88
CA ALA A 162 -4.98 -30.35 -11.59
C ALA A 162 -3.77 -29.39 -11.46
N ALA A 163 -3.12 -29.05 -12.58
CA ALA A 163 -2.06 -28.06 -12.65
C ALA A 163 -2.55 -26.63 -12.34
N ALA A 164 -3.70 -26.21 -12.87
CA ALA A 164 -4.29 -24.91 -12.59
C ALA A 164 -4.75 -24.78 -11.12
N ALA A 165 -5.30 -25.86 -10.54
CA ALA A 165 -5.64 -25.88 -9.12
C ALA A 165 -4.41 -25.76 -8.21
N GLN A 166 -3.30 -26.40 -8.59
CA GLN A 166 -2.04 -26.34 -7.85
C GLN A 166 -1.41 -24.94 -7.94
N GLU A 167 -1.37 -24.33 -9.13
CA GLU A 167 -0.88 -22.95 -9.32
C GLU A 167 -1.68 -21.93 -8.50
N GLN A 168 -3.00 -22.09 -8.48
CA GLN A 168 -3.92 -21.29 -7.66
C GLN A 168 -3.57 -21.39 -6.17
N LYS A 169 -3.35 -22.61 -5.65
CA LYS A 169 -2.96 -22.84 -4.26
C LYS A 169 -1.62 -22.19 -3.93
N ASP A 170 -0.62 -22.36 -4.78
CA ASP A 170 0.72 -21.80 -4.56
C ASP A 170 0.71 -20.26 -4.57
N ARG A 171 -0.11 -19.66 -5.44
CA ARG A 171 -0.33 -18.21 -5.46
C ARG A 171 -1.00 -17.69 -4.19
N THR A 172 -2.04 -18.35 -3.69
CA THR A 172 -2.67 -17.94 -2.42
C THR A 172 -1.68 -18.03 -1.25
N ALA A 173 -0.90 -19.11 -1.17
CA ALA A 173 0.12 -19.26 -0.14
C ALA A 173 1.18 -18.14 -0.21
N THR A 174 1.62 -17.81 -1.42
CA THR A 174 2.57 -16.72 -1.66
C THR A 174 1.98 -15.37 -1.25
N ALA A 175 0.73 -15.08 -1.63
CA ALA A 175 0.05 -13.85 -1.24
C ALA A 175 -0.04 -13.72 0.30
N HIS A 176 -0.38 -14.78 1.02
CA HIS A 176 -0.40 -14.76 2.48
C HIS A 176 0.97 -14.50 3.12
N ARG A 177 2.04 -15.07 2.56
CA ARG A 177 3.42 -14.79 3.02
C ARG A 177 3.80 -13.33 2.79
N ILE A 178 3.54 -12.81 1.60
CA ILE A 178 3.77 -11.40 1.25
C ILE A 178 3.00 -10.47 2.20
N GLN A 179 1.74 -10.80 2.49
CA GLN A 179 0.92 -10.03 3.42
C GLN A 179 1.48 -10.03 4.84
N ALA A 180 1.96 -11.19 5.33
CA ALA A 180 2.57 -11.30 6.65
C ALA A 180 3.82 -10.42 6.76
N VAL A 181 4.71 -10.48 5.77
CA VAL A 181 5.89 -9.62 5.69
C VAL A 181 5.50 -8.15 5.67
N GLY A 182 4.52 -7.77 4.85
CA GLY A 182 4.06 -6.40 4.76
C GLY A 182 3.55 -5.84 6.10
N ARG A 183 2.81 -6.66 6.87
CA ARG A 183 2.35 -6.28 8.22
C ARG A 183 3.52 -6.09 9.19
N VAL A 184 4.51 -6.99 9.18
CA VAL A 184 5.69 -6.88 10.05
C VAL A 184 6.46 -5.59 9.73
N LEU A 185 6.66 -5.29 8.44
CA LEU A 185 7.34 -4.06 8.02
C LEU A 185 6.59 -2.80 8.47
N VAL A 186 5.25 -2.75 8.32
CA VAL A 186 4.46 -1.59 8.76
C VAL A 186 4.56 -1.36 10.28
N VAL A 187 4.56 -2.43 11.07
CA VAL A 187 4.64 -2.32 12.54
C VAL A 187 6.06 -1.95 13.00
N SER A 188 7.10 -2.29 12.22
CA SER A 188 8.50 -2.09 12.60
C SER A 188 8.86 -0.63 12.90
N PHE A 189 8.37 0.33 12.11
CA PHE A 189 8.61 1.76 12.35
C PHE A 189 7.97 2.23 13.66
N PHE A 190 6.74 1.79 13.93
CA PHE A 190 6.06 2.13 15.18
C PHE A 190 6.80 1.57 16.40
N LEU A 191 7.27 0.32 16.33
CA LEU A 191 8.08 -0.30 17.38
C LEU A 191 9.40 0.44 17.60
N TYR A 192 10.05 0.88 16.52
CA TYR A 192 11.29 1.66 16.61
C TYR A 192 11.06 3.02 17.30
N VAL A 193 10.01 3.75 16.92
CA VAL A 193 9.66 5.03 17.56
C VAL A 193 9.32 4.82 19.04
N ALA A 194 8.56 3.78 19.38
CA ALA A 194 8.24 3.45 20.76
C ALA A 194 9.51 3.12 21.58
N ALA A 195 10.43 2.33 21.03
CA ALA A 195 11.69 1.98 21.67
C ALA A 195 12.57 3.22 21.90
N THR A 196 12.74 4.08 20.89
CA THR A 196 13.57 5.29 21.03
C THR A 196 13.01 6.27 22.06
N LYS A 197 11.69 6.46 22.11
CA LYS A 197 11.04 7.35 23.09
C LYS A 197 11.08 6.80 24.51
N THR A 198 10.91 5.50 24.71
CA THR A 198 11.05 4.87 26.04
C THR A 198 12.48 4.97 26.55
N HIS A 199 13.49 4.79 25.69
CA HIS A 199 14.90 5.02 26.05
C HIS A 199 15.22 6.49 26.34
N ALA A 200 14.57 7.44 25.67
CA ALA A 200 14.72 8.87 25.98
C ALA A 200 14.14 9.20 27.36
N TRP A 201 12.96 8.68 27.69
CA TRP A 201 12.32 8.90 28.99
C TRP A 201 13.10 8.23 30.14
N GLY A 202 13.59 7.00 29.94
CA GLY A 202 14.44 6.30 30.91
C GLY A 202 15.83 6.92 31.11
N ARG A 203 16.29 7.80 30.21
CA ARG A 203 17.49 8.64 30.41
C ARG A 203 17.14 9.95 31.12
N ALA A 204 16.05 10.60 30.74
CA ALA A 204 15.56 11.82 31.42
C ALA A 204 15.25 11.58 32.91
N GLY A 205 14.60 10.44 33.23
CA GLY A 205 14.33 10.04 34.62
C GLY A 205 15.58 9.67 35.43
N ARG A 206 16.71 9.34 34.79
CA ARG A 206 17.99 9.12 35.47
C ARG A 206 18.79 10.39 35.73
N VAL A 207 18.56 11.45 34.96
CA VAL A 207 19.23 12.75 35.14
C VAL A 207 18.52 13.59 36.23
N GLY A 208 17.22 13.40 36.43
CA GLY A 208 16.45 14.10 37.48
C GLY A 208 16.63 13.59 38.92
N VAL A 209 17.40 12.52 39.14
CA VAL A 209 17.62 11.91 40.48
C VAL A 209 18.98 12.31 41.08
N GLY A 210 19.77 13.15 40.39
CA GLY A 210 21.13 13.50 40.80
C GLY A 210 21.35 14.91 41.36
N HIS A 211 20.31 15.66 41.74
CA HIS A 211 20.44 17.08 42.13
C HIS A 211 19.55 17.49 43.32
N GLU A 212 19.56 16.74 44.42
CA GLU A 212 18.94 17.18 45.69
C GLU A 212 19.81 16.98 46.94
N ASP A 213 21.10 16.70 46.83
CA ASP A 213 22.01 16.62 47.98
C ASP A 213 23.11 17.70 47.88
N GLY A 214 22.80 18.92 48.34
CA GLY A 214 23.76 20.01 48.32
C GLY A 214 23.28 21.31 48.98
N ALA A 215 22.41 21.21 49.98
CA ALA A 215 22.12 22.31 50.91
C ALA A 215 22.82 22.01 52.24
N SER A 216 23.97 22.63 52.47
CA SER A 216 24.54 22.99 53.78
C SER A 216 25.73 23.90 53.57
#